data_AF-A0A920TJS0-F1
#
_entry.id   AF-A0A920TJS0-F1
#
_cell.length_a   1.000
_cell.length_b   1.000
_cell.length_c   1.000
_cell.angle_alpha   90.00
_cell.angle_beta   90.00
_cell.angle_gamma   90.00
#
_symmetry.space_group_name_H-M   'P 1'
#
loop_
_entity.id
_entity.type
_entity.pdbx_description
1 polymer ?
#
loop_
_entity_poly.entity_id
_entity_poly.type
_entity_poly.pdbx_seq_one_letter_code
_entity_poly.pdbx_strand_id
1 'polypeptide(L)'
;MEFGQWLNSLTWLDHVVILLIFVVASYLAQLSIIGFKHIIQSAQKKNPYLNQLRTTPFLFFGFAIPYTILLYKILGNIITQYLKTIF
;
A
#
# COMPACT_ATOMS: atom_id res chain seq x y z
N MET A 1 18.21 -4.65 10.03
CA MET A 1 17.24 -4.22 11.06
C MET A 1 16.04 -5.13 10.95
N GLU A 2 15.71 -5.84 12.03
CA GLU A 2 14.48 -6.62 12.13
C GLU A 2 13.28 -5.66 11.98
N PHE A 3 12.29 -6.01 11.14
CA PHE A 3 11.10 -5.18 10.89
C PHE A 3 10.40 -4.75 12.20
N GLY A 4 10.37 -5.64 13.20
CA GLY A 4 9.80 -5.35 14.52
C GLY A 4 10.59 -4.33 15.33
N GLN A 5 11.93 -4.36 15.29
CA GLN A 5 12.76 -3.37 15.97
C GLN A 5 12.62 -1.99 15.33
N TRP A 6 12.53 -1.96 14.00
CA TRP A 6 12.24 -0.73 13.27
C TRP A 6 10.89 -0.16 13.67
N LEU A 7 9.82 -0.98 13.69
CA LEU A 7 8.49 -0.55 14.10
C LEU A 7 8.45 0.03 15.52
N ASN A 8 9.18 -0.59 16.45
CA ASN A 8 9.22 -0.16 17.86
C ASN A 8 10.08 1.10 18.09
N SER A 9 10.96 1.44 17.14
CA SER A 9 11.80 2.63 17.19
C SER A 9 11.08 3.90 16.71
N LEU A 10 9.86 3.77 16.19
CA LEU A 10 9.10 4.89 15.63
C LEU A 10 8.51 5.79 16.72
N THR A 11 8.60 7.10 16.51
CA THR A 11 7.94 8.07 17.37
C THR A 11 6.43 8.10 17.12
N TRP A 12 5.67 8.72 18.03
CA TRP A 12 4.22 8.90 17.87
C TRP A 12 3.86 9.63 16.56
N LEU A 13 4.66 10.62 16.16
CA LEU A 13 4.47 11.33 14.89
C LEU A 13 4.68 10.41 13.69
N ASP A 14 5.65 9.51 13.74
CA ASP A 14 5.91 8.56 12.65
C ASP A 14 4.73 7.59 12.46
N HIS A 15 4.03 7.22 13.53
CA HIS A 15 2.82 6.40 13.45
C HIS A 15 1.69 7.12 12.71
N VAL A 16 1.49 8.42 12.97
CA VAL A 16 0.50 9.25 12.24
C VAL A 16 0.87 9.36 10.76
N VAL A 17 2.15 9.55 10.45
CA VAL A 17 2.66 9.60 9.07
C VAL A 17 2.44 8.27 8.35
N ILE A 18 2.72 7.13 9.01
CA ILE A 18 2.42 5.81 8.46
C ILE A 18 0.94 5.66 8.16
N LEU A 19 0.06 6.12 9.06
CA LEU A 19 -1.38 6.00 8.88
C LEU A 19 -1.86 6.81 7.66
N LEU A 20 -1.35 8.03 7.48
CA LEU A 20 -1.61 8.83 6.28
C LEU A 20 -1.09 8.14 5.01
N ILE A 21 0.13 7.59 5.05
CA ILE A 21 0.71 6.85 3.93
C ILE A 21 -0.11 5.60 3.61
N PHE A 22 -0.64 4.91 4.63
CA PHE A 22 -1.49 3.73 4.46
C PHE A 22 -2.79 4.08 3.72
N VAL A 23 -3.38 5.25 3.98
CA VAL A 23 -4.56 5.72 3.23
C VAL A 23 -4.23 5.93 1.74
N VAL A 24 -3.09 6.58 1.45
CA VAL A 24 -2.64 6.78 0.07
C VAL A 24 -2.31 5.45 -0.61
N ALA A 25 -1.60 4.56 0.08
CA ALA A 25 -1.27 3.22 -0.40
C ALA A 25 -2.52 2.38 -0.65
N SER A 26 -3.56 2.53 0.18
CA SER A 26 -4.86 1.87 0.00
C SER A 26 -5.54 2.29 -1.29
N TYR A 27 -5.52 3.59 -1.61
CA TYR A 27 -6.04 4.10 -2.88
C TYR A 27 -5.25 3.54 -4.07
N LEU A 28 -3.92 3.50 -3.96
CA LEU A 28 -3.05 2.92 -4.99
C LEU A 28 -3.30 1.41 -5.17
N ALA A 29 -3.51 0.68 -4.08
CA ALA A 29 -3.87 -0.73 -4.10
C ALA A 29 -5.21 -0.97 -4.81
N GLN A 30 -6.21 -0.12 -4.57
CA GLN A 30 -7.49 -0.20 -5.30
C GLN A 30 -7.29 0.01 -6.81
N LEU A 31 -6.51 1.01 -7.21
CA LEU A 31 -6.20 1.24 -8.63
C LEU A 31 -5.46 0.05 -9.25
N SER A 32 -4.47 -0.51 -8.56
CA SER A 32 -3.73 -1.69 -9.03
C SER A 32 -4.64 -2.91 -9.17
N ILE A 33 -5.58 -3.13 -8.25
CA ILE A 33 -6.54 -4.24 -8.35
C ILE A 33 -7.50 -4.06 -9.52
N ILE A 34 -7.99 -2.84 -9.74
CA ILE A 34 -8.86 -2.53 -10.89
C ILE A 34 -8.10 -2.76 -12.20
N GLY A 35 -6.86 -2.25 -12.29
CA GLY A 35 -5.99 -2.46 -13.44
C GLY A 35 -5.68 -3.93 -13.69
N PHE A 36 -5.33 -4.68 -12.63
CA PHE A 36 -5.06 -6.10 -12.69
C PHE A 36 -6.28 -6.90 -13.17
N LYS A 37 -7.48 -6.56 -12.67
CA LYS A 37 -8.73 -7.15 -13.13
C LYS A 37 -8.96 -6.88 -14.62
N HIS A 38 -8.70 -5.66 -15.08
CA HIS A 38 -8.85 -5.30 -16.49
C HIS A 38 -7.88 -6.05 -17.40
N ILE A 39 -6.61 -6.15 -17.00
CA ILE A 39 -5.58 -6.90 -17.73
C ILE A 39 -5.98 -8.37 -17.85
N ILE A 40 -6.40 -8.99 -16.74
CA ILE A 40 -6.78 -10.41 -16.74
C ILE A 40 -8.04 -10.64 -17.58
N GLN A 41 -9.05 -9.76 -17.49
CA GLN A 41 -10.22 -9.81 -18.35
C GLN A 41 -9.86 -9.68 -19.83
N SER A 42 -8.92 -8.79 -20.17
CA SER A 42 -8.46 -8.58 -21.54
C SER A 42 -7.70 -9.79 -22.09
N ALA A 43 -6.90 -10.46 -21.25
CA ALA A 43 -6.16 -11.67 -21.59
C ALA A 43 -7.08 -12.91 -21.71
N GLN A 44 -8.21 -12.93 -21.00
CA GLN A 44 -9.10 -14.10 -20.88
C GLN A 44 -10.35 -14.03 -21.76
N LYS A 45 -10.36 -13.14 -22.76
CA LYS A 45 -11.47 -12.79 -23.67
C LYS A 45 -12.22 -13.95 -24.36
N LYS A 46 -11.82 -15.21 -24.18
CA LYS A 46 -12.41 -16.42 -24.79
C LYS A 46 -13.06 -17.43 -23.82
N ASN A 47 -12.97 -17.27 -22.50
CA ASN A 47 -13.48 -18.31 -21.59
C ASN A 47 -14.70 -17.85 -20.76
N PRO A 48 -15.92 -18.30 -21.11
CA PRO A 48 -17.16 -17.91 -20.42
C PRO A 48 -17.32 -18.48 -19.00
N TYR A 49 -16.41 -19.36 -18.55
CA TYR A 49 -16.50 -20.05 -17.25
C TYR A 49 -15.51 -19.55 -16.20
N LEU A 50 -14.75 -18.48 -16.45
CA LEU A 50 -13.79 -18.01 -15.46
C LEU A 50 -14.47 -17.16 -14.38
N ASN A 51 -14.35 -17.61 -13.14
CA ASN A 51 -14.76 -16.86 -11.95
C ASN A 51 -14.23 -15.43 -12.04
N GLN A 52 -15.13 -14.45 -11.95
CA GLN A 52 -14.74 -13.05 -11.85
C GLN A 52 -13.74 -12.91 -10.70
N LEU A 53 -12.60 -12.27 -10.97
CA LEU A 53 -11.62 -11.94 -9.94
C LEU A 53 -12.33 -11.14 -8.85
N ARG A 54 -12.55 -11.81 -7.72
CA ARG A 54 -13.24 -11.26 -6.57
C ARG A 54 -12.20 -10.50 -5.76
N THR A 55 -12.43 -9.21 -5.56
CA THR A 55 -11.59 -8.40 -4.68
C THR A 55 -11.76 -8.91 -3.26
N THR A 56 -10.87 -9.80 -2.84
CA THR A 56 -10.86 -10.29 -1.45
C THR A 56 -10.04 -9.32 -0.58
N PRO A 57 -10.34 -9.24 0.73
CA PRO A 57 -9.54 -8.45 1.64
C PRO A 57 -8.05 -8.87 1.61
N PHE A 58 -7.76 -10.17 1.45
CA PHE A 58 -6.38 -10.65 1.28
C PHE A 58 -5.69 -10.06 0.05
N LEU A 59 -6.39 -9.96 -1.08
CA LEU A 59 -5.86 -9.38 -2.31
C LEU A 59 -5.59 -7.89 -2.10
N PHE A 60 -6.50 -7.17 -1.43
CA PHE A 60 -6.30 -5.78 -1.03
C PHE A 60 -5.06 -5.57 -0.16
N PHE A 61 -4.95 -6.29 0.96
CA PHE A 61 -3.80 -6.17 1.86
C PHE A 61 -2.49 -6.65 1.19
N GLY A 62 -2.57 -7.62 0.29
CA GLY A 62 -1.43 -8.08 -0.52
C GLY A 62 -0.81 -6.99 -1.39
N PHE A 63 -1.60 -6.00 -1.84
CA PHE A 63 -1.08 -4.81 -2.52
C PHE A 63 -0.79 -3.65 -1.54
N ALA A 64 -1.70 -3.39 -0.60
CA ALA A 64 -1.62 -2.23 0.28
C ALA A 64 -0.42 -2.26 1.22
N ILE A 65 -0.07 -3.42 1.80
CA ILE A 65 1.05 -3.54 2.74
C ILE A 65 2.39 -3.25 2.05
N PRO A 66 2.74 -3.89 0.91
CA PRO A 66 3.96 -3.55 0.17
C PRO A 66 4.02 -2.08 -0.25
N TYR A 67 2.91 -1.52 -0.75
CA TYR A 67 2.86 -0.11 -1.12
C TYR A 67 3.11 0.81 0.07
N THR A 68 2.53 0.51 1.24
CA THR A 68 2.73 1.30 2.46
C THR A 68 4.19 1.29 2.88
N ILE A 69 4.85 0.11 2.86
CA ILE A 69 6.27 -0.01 3.21
C ILE A 69 7.15 0.76 2.21
N LEU A 70 6.88 0.63 0.90
CA LEU A 70 7.61 1.35 -0.16
C LEU A 70 7.45 2.87 -0.02
N LEU A 71 6.21 3.34 0.09
CA LEU A 71 5.90 4.76 0.25
C LEU A 71 6.52 5.32 1.52
N TYR A 72 6.46 4.59 2.65
CA TYR A 72 7.09 5.03 3.88
C TYR A 72 8.62 5.08 3.76
N LYS A 73 9.25 4.12 3.09
CA LYS A 73 10.70 4.18 2.88
C LYS A 73 11.13 5.40 2.05
N ILE A 74 10.34 5.78 1.05
CA ILE A 74 10.67 6.89 0.15
C ILE A 74 10.29 8.24 0.79
N LEU A 75 9.07 8.35 1.31
CA LEU A 75 8.51 9.60 1.81
C LEU A 75 8.68 9.78 3.32
N GLY A 76 8.75 8.71 4.10
CA GLY A 76 8.79 8.79 5.56
C GLY A 76 9.97 9.61 6.06
N ASN A 77 11.18 9.36 5.53
CA ASN A 77 12.35 10.12 5.93
C ASN A 77 12.25 11.61 5.55
N ILE A 78 11.65 11.91 4.40
CA ILE A 78 11.42 13.28 3.91
C ILE A 78 10.39 13.97 4.82
N ILE A 79 9.24 13.36 5.04
CA ILE A 79 8.14 13.90 5.84
C ILE A 79 8.58 14.13 7.28
N THR A 80 9.24 13.15 7.91
CA THR A 80 9.74 13.29 9.29
C THR A 80 10.78 14.41 9.39
N GLN A 81 11.66 14.57 8.40
CA GLN A 81 12.63 15.67 8.36
C GLN A 81 11.96 17.04 8.20
N TYR A 82 10.94 17.17 7.34
CA TYR A 82 10.18 18.42 7.19
C TYR A 82 9.37 18.74 8.45
N LEU A 83 8.72 17.75 9.08
CA LEU A 83 7.97 17.96 10.33
C LEU A 83 8.87 18.45 11.46
N LYS A 84 10.06 17.85 11.61
CA LYS A 84 11.06 18.26 12.60
C LYS A 84 11.68 19.64 12.32
N THR A 85 11.51 20.17 11.12
CA THR A 85 11.96 21.53 10.77
C THR A 85 10.91 22.59 11.12
N ILE A 86 9.63 22.19 11.18
CA ILE A 86 8.49 23.08 11.43
C ILE A 86 8.14 23.16 12.93
N PHE A 87 8.34 22.06 13.67
CA PHE A 87 8.18 21.96 15.13
C PHE A 87 9.53 21.97 15.83
#